data_AF-A0A7D9JLS3-F1
#
_entry.id   AF-A0A7D9JLS3-F1
#
_cell.length_a   1.000
_cell.length_b   1.000
_cell.length_c   1.000
_cell.angle_alpha   90.00
_cell.angle_beta   90.00
_cell.angle_gamma   90.00
#
_symmetry.space_group_name_H-M   'P 1'
#
loop_
_entity.id
_entity.type
_entity.pdbx_description
1 polymer ?
#
loop_
_entity_poly.entity_id
_entity_poly.type
_entity_poly.pdbx_seq_one_letter_code
_entity_poly.pdbx_strand_id
1 'polypeptide(L)'
;MAARRKIYDLKPEQLGFQAQEQHGRMNIYEHLTPRLQILLFEAKKVQNRYGFKYCWAKNNYICLRKSDESSVVRMKTLEDLAKLTTYYRRNLISAKNN
;
A
#
# COMPACT_ATOMS: atom_id res chain seq x y z
N MET A 1 15.93 27.64 -5.94
CA MET A 1 15.78 26.32 -5.28
C MET A 1 14.88 25.46 -6.14
N ALA A 2 15.36 24.33 -6.68
CA ALA A 2 14.51 23.44 -7.47
C ALA A 2 13.56 22.67 -6.55
N ALA A 3 12.26 22.94 -6.63
CA ALA A 3 11.24 22.20 -5.89
C ALA A 3 10.93 20.88 -6.60
N ARG A 4 10.85 19.78 -5.84
CA ARG A 4 10.46 18.48 -6.37
C ARG A 4 9.05 18.56 -6.96
N ARG A 5 8.92 18.25 -8.25
CA ARG A 5 7.63 18.25 -8.97
C ARG A 5 6.65 17.30 -8.28
N LYS A 6 5.43 17.77 -8.01
CA LYS A 6 4.34 16.94 -7.49
C LYS A 6 3.99 15.91 -8.57
N ILE A 7 3.92 14.63 -8.18
CA ILE A 7 3.65 13.47 -9.05
C ILE A 7 2.20 12.99 -8.95
N TYR A 8 1.34 13.75 -8.28
CA TYR A 8 -0.10 13.53 -8.18
C TYR A 8 -0.82 14.75 -8.77
N ASP A 9 -2.05 14.55 -9.27
CA ASP A 9 -2.87 15.59 -9.91
C ASP A 9 -2.19 16.21 -11.15
N LEU A 10 -1.56 15.36 -11.95
CA LEU A 10 -0.88 15.77 -13.18
C LEU A 10 -1.93 16.06 -14.26
N LYS A 11 -1.83 17.24 -14.87
CA LYS A 11 -2.65 17.55 -16.04
C LYS A 11 -2.12 16.80 -17.27
N PRO A 12 -2.97 16.46 -18.26
CA PRO A 12 -2.54 15.78 -19.48
C PRO A 12 -1.38 16.49 -20.19
N GLU A 13 -1.39 17.82 -20.20
CA GLU A 13 -0.36 18.62 -20.89
C GLU A 13 1.01 18.47 -20.21
N GLN A 14 1.02 18.20 -18.90
CA GLN A 14 2.25 17.99 -18.13
C GLN A 14 2.94 16.66 -18.45
N LEU A 15 2.22 15.74 -19.10
CA LEU A 15 2.70 14.44 -19.58
C LEU A 15 2.95 14.44 -21.11
N GLY A 16 2.73 15.57 -21.79
CA GLY A 16 2.92 15.70 -23.24
C GLY A 16 1.69 15.36 -24.08
N PHE A 17 0.52 15.18 -23.46
CA PHE A 17 -0.74 15.01 -24.21
C PHE A 17 -1.26 16.36 -24.71
N GLN A 18 -1.88 16.37 -25.90
CA GLN A 18 -2.42 17.59 -26.49
C GLN A 18 -3.76 17.95 -25.86
N ALA A 19 -3.93 19.23 -25.48
CA ALA A 19 -5.10 19.75 -24.77
C ALA A 19 -6.42 19.69 -25.57
N GLN A 20 -6.36 19.46 -26.88
CA GLN A 20 -7.54 19.47 -27.76
C GLN A 20 -8.35 18.17 -27.70
N GLU A 21 -7.81 17.10 -27.14
CA GLU A 21 -8.54 15.85 -26.94
C GLU A 21 -9.17 15.84 -25.56
N GLN A 22 -10.46 15.45 -25.46
CA GLN A 22 -11.11 15.22 -24.18
C GLN A 22 -10.49 14.00 -23.51
N HIS A 23 -9.42 14.21 -22.74
CA HIS A 23 -8.79 13.15 -21.97
C HIS A 23 -9.70 12.77 -20.79
N GLY A 24 -10.16 11.52 -20.78
CA GLY A 24 -10.89 10.96 -19.63
C GLY A 24 -10.03 10.93 -18.35
N ARG A 25 -10.57 10.41 -17.25
CA ARG A 25 -9.83 10.25 -15.99
C ARG A 25 -8.58 9.38 -16.22
N MET A 26 -7.40 9.97 -16.10
CA MET A 26 -6.13 9.25 -16.14
C MET A 26 -5.69 8.85 -14.74
N ASN A 27 -5.39 7.56 -14.57
CA ASN A 27 -4.86 7.02 -13.32
C ASN A 27 -3.41 6.58 -13.54
N ILE A 28 -2.49 7.15 -12.76
CA ILE A 28 -1.08 6.74 -12.73
C ILE A 28 -0.90 5.79 -11.55
N TYR A 29 -0.51 4.56 -11.83
CA TYR A 29 -0.20 3.57 -10.83
C TYR A 29 1.31 3.33 -10.77
N GLU A 30 1.85 3.17 -9.56
CA GLU A 30 3.23 2.69 -9.40
C GLU A 30 3.33 1.29 -10.02
N HIS A 31 4.34 1.06 -10.87
CA HIS A 31 4.57 -0.24 -11.47
C HIS A 31 5.00 -1.24 -10.39
N LEU A 32 4.03 -2.01 -9.90
CA LEU A 32 4.25 -3.09 -8.96
C LEU A 32 4.87 -4.28 -9.70
N THR A 33 6.07 -4.69 -9.29
CA THR A 33 6.65 -5.96 -9.75
C THR A 33 5.71 -7.13 -9.42
N PRO A 34 5.69 -8.23 -10.22
CA PRO A 34 4.80 -9.37 -9.95
C PRO A 34 4.90 -9.89 -8.51
N ARG A 35 6.12 -9.90 -7.94
CA ARG A 35 6.37 -10.24 -6.54
C ARG A 35 5.61 -9.34 -5.57
N LEU A 36 5.59 -8.03 -5.82
CA LEU A 36 4.85 -7.09 -4.98
C LEU A 36 3.35 -7.16 -5.17
N GLN A 37 2.87 -7.49 -6.37
CA GLN A 37 1.44 -7.71 -6.59
C GLN A 37 0.94 -8.88 -5.73
N ILE A 38 1.70 -9.98 -5.71
CA ILE A 38 1.42 -11.13 -4.82
C ILE A 38 1.46 -10.69 -3.35
N LEU A 39 2.50 -9.94 -2.94
CA LEU A 39 2.60 -9.45 -1.57
C LEU A 39 1.43 -8.54 -1.18
N LEU A 40 1.00 -7.64 -2.06
CA LEU A 40 -0.13 -6.74 -1.84
C LEU A 40 -1.45 -7.53 -1.69
N PHE A 41 -1.63 -8.55 -2.53
CA PHE A 41 -2.81 -9.42 -2.45
C PHE A 41 -2.89 -10.15 -1.11
N GLU A 42 -1.78 -10.76 -0.66
CA GLU A 42 -1.72 -11.42 0.63
C GLU A 42 -1.84 -10.44 1.81
N ALA A 43 -1.22 -9.26 1.70
CA ALA A 43 -1.34 -8.20 2.71
C ALA A 43 -2.78 -7.70 2.87
N LYS A 44 -3.57 -7.63 1.79
CA LYS A 44 -5.01 -7.31 1.86
C LYS A 44 -5.82 -8.41 2.58
N LYS A 45 -5.47 -9.69 2.44
CA LYS A 45 -6.11 -10.75 3.23
C LYS A 45 -5.84 -10.57 4.72
N VAL A 46 -4.58 -10.28 5.08
CA VAL A 46 -4.18 -9.96 6.46
C VAL A 46 -4.88 -8.69 6.96
N GLN A 47 -5.03 -7.68 6.11
CA GLN A 47 -5.78 -6.47 6.42
C GLN A 47 -7.21 -6.80 6.88
N ASN A 48 -7.93 -7.59 6.08
CA ASN A 48 -9.31 -7.98 6.39
C ASN A 48 -9.37 -8.87 7.64
N ARG A 49 -8.45 -9.83 7.79
CA ARG A 49 -8.45 -10.79 8.90
C ARG A 49 -8.18 -10.14 10.25
N TYR A 50 -7.25 -9.19 10.29
CA TYR A 50 -6.82 -8.55 11.53
C TYR A 50 -7.36 -7.13 11.67
N GLY A 51 -8.25 -6.67 10.78
CA GLY A 51 -8.91 -5.37 10.83
C GLY A 51 -7.96 -4.18 10.71
N PHE A 52 -6.99 -4.20 9.80
CA PHE A 52 -6.18 -3.03 9.49
C PHE A 52 -6.99 -2.04 8.64
N LYS A 53 -6.97 -0.75 9.00
CA LYS A 53 -7.73 0.28 8.28
C LYS A 53 -7.16 0.57 6.89
N TYR A 54 -5.84 0.53 6.73
CA TYR A 54 -5.18 0.89 5.47
C TYR A 54 -4.16 -0.16 5.01
N CYS A 55 -4.15 -0.40 3.71
CA CYS A 55 -3.13 -1.18 2.99
C CYS A 55 -2.82 -0.49 1.66
N TRP A 56 -1.55 -0.16 1.41
CA TRP A 56 -1.14 0.47 0.15
C TRP A 56 0.29 0.11 -0.22
N ALA A 57 0.64 0.30 -1.49
CA ALA A 57 2.00 0.17 -1.98
C ALA A 57 2.69 1.53 -2.03
N LYS A 58 3.97 1.58 -1.69
CA LYS A 58 4.81 2.78 -1.82
C LYS A 58 6.28 2.41 -1.96
N ASN A 59 6.95 2.92 -2.99
CA ASN A 59 8.40 2.80 -3.21
C ASN A 59 8.88 1.34 -3.12
N ASN A 60 8.20 0.41 -3.77
CA ASN A 60 8.52 -1.02 -3.73
C ASN A 60 8.32 -1.71 -2.35
N TYR A 61 7.54 -1.11 -1.45
CA TYR A 61 7.10 -1.71 -0.17
C TYR A 61 5.58 -1.75 -0.09
N ILE A 62 5.05 -2.75 0.62
CA ILE A 62 3.65 -2.75 1.05
C ILE A 62 3.57 -2.22 2.48
N CYS A 63 2.63 -1.32 2.71
CA CYS A 63 2.42 -0.62 3.96
C CYS A 63 1.05 -1.02 4.53
N LEU A 64 1.02 -1.40 5.80
CA LEU A 64 -0.19 -1.68 6.56
C LEU A 64 -0.29 -0.72 7.75
N ARG A 65 -1.50 -0.25 8.04
CA ARG A 65 -1.76 0.64 9.18
C ARG A 65 -3.07 0.27 9.86
N LYS A 66 -3.02 0.14 11.19
CA LYS A 66 -4.14 -0.36 12.00
C LYS A 66 -5.21 0.72 12.25
N SER A 67 -4.81 1.92 12.69
CA SER A 67 -5.66 3.10 12.87
C SER A 67 -4.96 4.38 12.40
N ASP A 68 -5.64 5.52 12.42
CA ASP A 68 -5.11 6.83 11.99
C ASP A 68 -3.98 7.37 12.86
N GLU A 69 -3.79 6.79 14.05
CA GLU A 69 -2.75 7.13 15.01
C GLU A 69 -1.67 6.04 15.10
N SER A 70 -1.96 4.84 14.61
CA SER A 70 -1.04 3.72 14.67
C SER A 70 0.20 3.94 13.79
N SER A 71 1.31 3.31 14.16
CA SER A 71 2.50 3.22 13.32
C SER A 71 2.24 2.43 12.03
N VAL A 72 2.92 2.83 10.95
CA VAL A 72 2.86 2.13 9.66
C VAL A 72 3.84 0.96 9.67
N VAL A 73 3.35 -0.25 9.40
CA VAL A 73 4.15 -1.44 9.20
C VAL A 73 4.52 -1.54 7.73
N ARG A 74 5.82 -1.54 7.43
CA ARG A 74 6.35 -1.67 6.06
C ARG A 74 6.90 -3.07 5.87
N MET A 75 6.62 -3.66 4.72
CA MET A 75 7.04 -5.02 4.37
C MET A 75 7.46 -5.08 2.91
N LYS A 76 8.49 -5.88 2.65
CA LYS A 76 9.06 -6.05 1.30
C LYS A 76 8.94 -7.48 0.80
N THR A 77 8.80 -8.44 1.71
CA THR A 77 8.74 -9.87 1.40
C THR A 77 7.52 -10.52 2.04
N LEU A 78 7.17 -11.71 1.54
CA LEU A 78 6.12 -12.55 2.14
C LEU A 78 6.51 -13.06 3.53
N GLU A 79 7.81 -13.19 3.82
CA GLU A 79 8.32 -13.57 5.14
C GLU A 79 8.01 -12.50 6.19
N ASP A 80 8.14 -11.21 5.84
CA ASP A 80 7.77 -10.11 6.72
C ASP A 80 6.27 -10.18 7.08
N LEU A 81 5.43 -10.49 6.09
CA LEU A 81 3.99 -10.67 6.26
C LEU A 81 3.67 -11.90 7.13
N ALA A 82 4.41 -13.00 6.98
CA ALA A 82 4.26 -14.20 7.78
C ALA A 82 4.65 -13.96 9.26
N LYS A 83 5.73 -13.21 9.50
CA LYS A 83 6.14 -12.78 10.85
C LYS A 83 5.06 -11.93 11.51
N LEU A 84 4.49 -10.96 10.77
CA LEU A 84 3.38 -10.14 11.25
C LEU A 84 2.16 -11.00 11.63
N THR A 85 1.76 -11.89 10.72
CA THR A 85 0.63 -12.81 10.93
C THR A 85 0.84 -13.68 12.17
N THR A 86 2.06 -14.19 12.37
CA THR A 86 2.43 -15.00 13.53
C THR A 86 2.34 -14.20 14.83
N TYR A 87 2.85 -12.96 14.83
CA TYR A 87 2.76 -12.06 15.98
C TYR A 87 1.30 -11.79 16.38
N TYR A 88 0.44 -11.41 15.43
CA TYR A 88 -0.97 -11.17 15.73
C TYR A 88 -1.73 -12.43 16.13
N ARG A 89 -1.40 -13.58 15.55
CA ARG A 89 -1.99 -14.86 15.94
C ARG A 89 -1.69 -15.21 17.40
N ARG A 90 -0.44 -15.01 17.86
CA ARG A 90 -0.06 -15.24 19.26
C ARG A 90 -0.81 -14.31 20.23
N ASN A 91 -0.87 -13.01 19.91
CA ASN A 91 -1.56 -12.03 20.74
C ASN A 91 -3.07 -12.29 20.84
N LEU A 92 -3.71 -12.75 19.76
CA LEU A 92 -5.14 -13.11 19.78
C LEU A 92 -5.44 -14.35 20.63
N ILE A 93 -4.51 -15.31 20.71
CA ILE A 93 -4.66 -16.50 21.56
C ILE A 93 -4.49 -16.09 23.03
N SER A 94 -3.51 -15.23 23.32
CA SER A 94 -3.30 -14.72 24.69
C SER A 94 -4.49 -13.92 25.22
N ALA A 95 -5.18 -13.17 24.34
CA ALA A 95 -6.35 -12.39 24.71
C ALA A 95 -7.65 -13.22 24.90
N LYS A 96 -7.64 -14.50 24.47
CA LYS A 96 -8.78 -15.42 24.65
C LYS A 96 -8.67 -16.33 25.87
N ASN A 97 -7.47 -16.45 26.45
CA ASN A 97 -7.19 -17.30 27.61
C ASN A 97 -7.19 -16.52 28.93
N ASN A 98 -7.74 -15.32 28.95
CA ASN A 98 -7.89 -14.44 30.11
C ASN A 98 -9.33 -13.94 30.16
#